data_AF-A0A1B6E5H7-F1
#
_entry.id   AF-A0A1B6E5H7-F1
#
_cell.length_a   1.000
_cell.length_b   1.000
_cell.length_c   1.000
_cell.angle_alpha   90.00
_cell.angle_beta   90.00
_cell.angle_gamma   90.00
#
_symmetry.space_group_name_H-M   'P 1'
#
loop_
_entity.id
_entity.type
_entity.pdbx_description
1 polymer ?
#
loop_
_entity_poly.entity_id
_entity_poly.type
_entity_poly.pdbx_seq_one_letter_code
_entity_poly.pdbx_strand_id
1 'polypeptide(L)'
;RTLPKTSSESDITTIKLCLKVLIKPHPKPLPPLNWSFMNKLFDREDTELTALVVSLLAKQAQISPTARIIVESYISENLTNDKIEFLYSLLPDLCRGIPSNSLQPFMDTTIHTAIKDNDLKLFKMILSTIKNILHKETIHEANSMILRQHIQDLWPQIGSQHELFNDYLSCVYELPTSSIEEMSSTSNLWELTQTICQKTIKLRCFMALAPDTSDPITWLNGVIDIGTSNAIDQSVVIEELTTIFSRLHDHPSVWDWLLKLLGQIYNIVEKKQVGLNFLVNIFIIAVDWFSGYAFLGLNENFVFLRFPQAITHLVKCHGDSKLMAEWLKFLADQHDLDSRYPPMFSLAAKAILSNLVC
;
A
#
# COMPACT_ATOMS: atom_id res chain seq x y z
N ARG A 1 -45.39 -11.47 -29.89
CA ARG A 1 -45.91 -10.09 -30.01
C ARG A 1 -44.74 -9.16 -30.31
N THR A 2 -44.63 -8.72 -31.56
CA THR A 2 -43.70 -7.66 -31.99
C THR A 2 -44.15 -6.34 -31.38
N LEU A 3 -43.24 -5.66 -30.67
CA LEU A 3 -43.51 -4.32 -30.14
C LEU A 3 -43.57 -3.33 -31.32
N PRO A 4 -44.48 -2.34 -31.31
CA PRO A 4 -44.61 -1.37 -32.41
C PRO A 4 -43.34 -0.52 -32.55
N LYS A 5 -42.95 -0.23 -33.80
CA LYS A 5 -41.74 0.54 -34.18
C LYS A 5 -41.79 2.04 -33.84
N THR A 6 -42.88 2.54 -33.25
CA THR A 6 -43.04 3.95 -32.89
C THR A 6 -43.64 4.03 -31.49
N SER A 7 -42.81 3.83 -30.48
CA SER A 7 -43.20 4.19 -29.11
C SER A 7 -43.16 5.71 -28.98
N SER A 8 -44.22 6.28 -28.44
CA SER A 8 -44.29 7.71 -28.13
C SER A 8 -43.20 8.11 -27.13
N GLU A 9 -42.81 9.38 -27.10
CA GLU A 9 -41.86 9.93 -26.11
C GLU A 9 -42.32 9.66 -24.66
N SER A 10 -43.64 9.57 -24.45
CA SER A 10 -44.26 9.19 -23.17
C SER A 10 -43.96 7.74 -22.75
N ASP A 11 -43.84 6.82 -23.70
CA ASP A 11 -43.52 5.41 -23.43
C ASP A 11 -42.05 5.26 -22.96
N ILE A 12 -41.13 6.01 -23.56
CA ILE A 12 -39.71 5.99 -23.18
C ILE A 12 -39.54 6.52 -21.76
N THR A 13 -40.21 7.63 -21.45
CA THR A 13 -40.21 8.21 -20.09
C THR A 13 -40.72 7.20 -19.07
N THR A 14 -41.80 6.49 -19.39
CA THR A 14 -42.36 5.43 -18.52
C THR A 14 -41.38 4.27 -18.33
N ILE A 15 -40.72 3.81 -19.40
CA ILE A 15 -39.70 2.75 -19.32
C ILE A 15 -38.54 3.19 -18.42
N LYS A 16 -38.04 4.43 -18.58
CA LYS A 16 -36.96 4.97 -17.74
C LYS A 16 -37.35 4.97 -16.26
N LEU A 17 -38.57 5.38 -15.93
CA LEU A 17 -39.08 5.34 -14.55
C LEU A 17 -39.15 3.92 -14.00
N CYS A 18 -39.64 2.96 -14.78
CA CYS A 18 -39.68 1.55 -14.40
C CYS A 18 -38.26 1.01 -14.12
N LEU A 19 -37.28 1.29 -15.00
CA LEU A 19 -35.90 0.87 -14.80
C LEU A 19 -35.30 1.49 -13.53
N LYS A 20 -35.52 2.79 -13.29
CA LYS A 20 -35.08 3.48 -12.07
C LYS A 20 -35.62 2.81 -10.79
N VAL A 21 -36.86 2.31 -10.82
CA VAL A 21 -37.44 1.56 -9.68
C VAL A 21 -36.78 0.18 -9.54
N LEU A 22 -36.58 -0.54 -10.64
CA LEU A 22 -35.99 -1.88 -10.63
C LEU A 22 -34.52 -1.90 -10.19
N ILE A 23 -33.76 -0.84 -10.46
CA ILE A 23 -32.34 -0.72 -10.08
C ILE A 23 -32.16 -0.51 -8.57
N LYS A 24 -33.15 0.06 -7.88
CA LYS A 24 -33.04 0.31 -6.43
C LYS A 24 -32.79 -0.99 -5.66
N PRO A 25 -32.04 -0.95 -4.53
CA PRO A 25 -31.85 -2.12 -3.70
C PRO A 25 -33.20 -2.63 -3.18
N HIS A 26 -33.46 -3.92 -3.41
CA HIS A 26 -34.68 -4.59 -2.96
C HIS A 26 -34.34 -5.57 -1.82
N PRO A 27 -35.24 -5.77 -0.83
CA PRO A 27 -35.02 -6.74 0.24
C PRO A 27 -34.90 -8.19 -0.26
N LYS A 28 -35.48 -8.47 -1.44
CA LYS A 28 -35.39 -9.76 -2.12
C LYS A 28 -34.85 -9.54 -3.53
N PRO A 29 -34.04 -10.47 -4.06
CA PRO A 29 -33.60 -10.39 -5.44
C PRO A 29 -34.81 -10.39 -6.38
N LEU A 30 -34.69 -9.66 -7.48
CA LEU A 30 -35.68 -9.76 -8.55
C LEU A 30 -35.74 -11.21 -9.05
N PRO A 31 -36.92 -11.68 -9.49
CA PRO A 31 -37.04 -13.02 -10.05
C PRO A 31 -36.08 -13.18 -11.24
N PRO A 32 -35.51 -14.38 -11.46
CA PRO A 32 -34.68 -14.64 -12.61
C PRO A 32 -35.54 -14.55 -13.88
N LEU A 33 -35.46 -13.40 -14.55
CA LEU A 33 -36.13 -13.15 -15.82
C LEU A 33 -35.19 -13.48 -16.99
N ASN A 34 -35.81 -13.76 -18.14
CA ASN A 34 -35.11 -13.74 -19.41
C ASN A 34 -35.03 -12.27 -19.87
N TRP A 35 -33.82 -11.71 -19.83
CA TRP A 35 -33.57 -10.30 -20.12
C TRP A 35 -33.32 -10.00 -21.60
N SER A 36 -33.39 -10.99 -22.49
CA SER A 36 -33.17 -10.80 -23.94
C SER A 36 -34.05 -9.72 -24.58
N PHE A 37 -35.21 -9.41 -23.99
CA PHE A 37 -36.08 -8.34 -24.47
C PHE A 37 -35.45 -6.94 -24.34
N MET A 38 -34.47 -6.76 -23.46
CA MET A 38 -33.75 -5.49 -23.26
C MET A 38 -32.90 -5.11 -24.48
N ASN A 39 -32.47 -6.07 -25.31
CA ASN A 39 -31.71 -5.79 -26.53
C ASN A 39 -32.41 -4.77 -27.44
N LYS A 40 -33.74 -4.80 -27.49
CA LYS A 40 -34.56 -3.87 -28.29
C LYS A 40 -34.52 -2.42 -27.79
N LEU A 41 -34.03 -2.19 -26.58
CA LEU A 41 -33.91 -0.85 -25.99
C LEU A 41 -32.57 -0.19 -26.34
N PHE A 42 -31.54 -0.98 -26.70
CA PHE A 42 -30.25 -0.46 -27.15
C PHE A 42 -30.34 0.18 -28.54
N ASP A 43 -31.22 -0.31 -29.42
CA ASP A 43 -31.43 0.21 -30.79
C ASP A 43 -31.96 1.66 -30.86
N ARG A 44 -32.22 2.31 -29.72
CA ARG A 44 -32.95 3.58 -29.63
C ARG A 44 -32.06 4.81 -29.51
N GLU A 45 -30.73 4.64 -29.52
CA GLU A 45 -29.72 5.72 -29.44
C GLU A 45 -29.93 6.69 -28.25
N ASP A 46 -30.53 6.21 -27.15
CA ASP A 46 -30.72 6.98 -25.91
C ASP A 46 -29.70 6.53 -24.86
N THR A 47 -28.77 7.44 -24.53
CA THR A 47 -27.64 7.17 -23.63
C THR A 47 -28.09 6.92 -22.18
N GLU A 48 -29.07 7.67 -21.69
CA GLU A 48 -29.62 7.48 -20.34
C GLU A 48 -30.37 6.14 -20.26
N LEU A 49 -31.17 5.82 -21.27
CA LEU A 49 -31.88 4.53 -21.34
C LEU A 49 -30.89 3.37 -21.34
N THR A 50 -29.83 3.48 -22.15
CA THR A 50 -28.75 2.48 -22.23
C THR A 50 -28.08 2.30 -20.87
N ALA A 51 -27.72 3.40 -20.21
CA ALA A 51 -27.12 3.35 -18.88
C ALA A 51 -28.04 2.65 -17.87
N LEU A 52 -29.34 2.99 -17.83
CA LEU A 52 -30.30 2.35 -16.93
C LEU A 52 -30.45 0.85 -17.22
N VAL A 53 -30.51 0.45 -18.49
CA VAL A 53 -30.58 -0.96 -18.88
C VAL A 53 -29.32 -1.70 -18.41
N VAL A 54 -28.13 -1.18 -18.70
CA VAL A 54 -26.86 -1.83 -18.32
C VAL A 54 -26.73 -1.90 -16.79
N SER A 55 -27.07 -0.84 -16.05
CA SER A 55 -27.05 -0.86 -14.57
C SER A 55 -27.98 -1.93 -14.00
N LEU A 56 -29.16 -2.12 -14.57
CA LEU A 56 -30.08 -3.16 -14.14
C LEU A 56 -29.51 -4.55 -14.45
N LEU A 57 -29.01 -4.76 -15.66
CA LEU A 57 -28.49 -6.05 -16.09
C LEU A 57 -27.23 -6.44 -15.32
N ALA A 58 -26.34 -5.50 -15.00
CA ALA A 58 -25.16 -5.73 -14.17
C ALA A 58 -25.53 -6.32 -12.79
N LYS A 59 -26.56 -5.77 -12.14
CA LYS A 59 -27.08 -6.30 -10.86
C LYS A 59 -27.70 -7.68 -10.99
N GLN A 60 -28.25 -8.02 -12.16
CA GLN A 60 -28.93 -9.27 -12.41
C GLN A 60 -28.00 -10.36 -12.97
N ALA A 61 -26.79 -9.99 -13.41
CA ALA A 61 -25.84 -10.90 -14.06
C ALA A 61 -25.45 -12.09 -13.18
N GLN A 62 -25.41 -11.91 -11.85
CA GLN A 62 -25.09 -12.99 -10.91
C GLN A 62 -26.11 -14.15 -10.95
N ILE A 63 -27.39 -13.84 -11.19
CA ILE A 63 -28.47 -14.83 -11.12
C ILE A 63 -29.12 -15.13 -12.49
N SER A 64 -28.88 -14.29 -13.50
CA SER A 64 -29.45 -14.48 -14.85
C SER A 64 -28.37 -14.58 -15.93
N PRO A 65 -28.24 -15.75 -16.58
CA PRO A 65 -27.32 -15.92 -17.71
C PRO A 65 -27.57 -14.94 -18.86
N THR A 66 -28.83 -14.62 -19.14
CA THR A 66 -29.18 -13.68 -20.22
C THR A 66 -28.73 -12.25 -19.92
N ALA A 67 -28.83 -11.81 -18.66
CA ALA A 67 -28.32 -10.49 -18.28
C ALA A 67 -26.80 -10.43 -18.40
N ARG A 68 -26.10 -11.47 -17.93
CA ARG A 68 -24.65 -11.59 -18.02
C ARG A 68 -24.15 -11.51 -19.47
N ILE A 69 -24.71 -12.29 -20.39
CA ILE A 69 -24.29 -12.28 -21.81
C ILE A 69 -24.43 -10.89 -22.44
N ILE A 70 -25.52 -10.18 -22.14
CA ILE A 70 -25.75 -8.81 -22.67
C ILE A 70 -24.71 -7.84 -22.11
N VAL A 71 -24.42 -7.92 -20.81
CA VAL A 71 -23.42 -7.06 -20.16
C VAL A 71 -22.00 -7.37 -20.66
N GLU A 72 -21.65 -8.64 -20.86
CA GLU A 72 -20.37 -9.05 -21.45
C GLU A 72 -20.18 -8.47 -22.86
N SER A 73 -21.22 -8.56 -23.70
CA SER A 73 -21.23 -7.94 -25.03
C SER A 73 -20.99 -6.43 -24.91
N TYR A 74 -21.74 -5.75 -24.03
CA TYR A 74 -21.62 -4.31 -23.83
C TYR A 74 -20.22 -3.90 -23.35
N ILE A 75 -19.58 -4.66 -22.45
CA ILE A 75 -18.21 -4.41 -22.00
C ILE A 75 -17.20 -4.53 -23.15
N SER A 76 -17.41 -5.49 -24.05
CA SER A 76 -16.48 -5.78 -25.17
C SER A 76 -16.56 -4.79 -26.34
N GLU A 77 -17.65 -4.02 -26.47
CA GLU A 77 -17.82 -3.00 -27.49
C GLU A 77 -16.90 -1.79 -27.27
N ASN A 78 -16.67 -0.98 -28.31
CA ASN A 78 -15.82 0.23 -28.31
C ASN A 78 -15.90 1.05 -27.00
N LEU A 79 -14.74 1.26 -26.38
CA LEU A 79 -14.59 1.94 -25.09
C LEU A 79 -14.33 3.43 -25.31
N THR A 80 -15.33 4.26 -25.03
CA THR A 80 -15.19 5.71 -24.89
C THR A 80 -14.92 6.07 -23.43
N ASN A 81 -14.33 7.23 -23.14
CA ASN A 81 -14.07 7.67 -21.77
C ASN A 81 -15.34 7.66 -20.91
N ASP A 82 -16.45 8.22 -21.40
CA ASP A 82 -17.74 8.22 -20.69
C ASP A 82 -18.24 6.80 -20.35
N LYS A 83 -18.06 5.86 -21.29
CA LYS A 83 -18.42 4.46 -21.07
C LYS A 83 -17.51 3.80 -20.03
N ILE A 84 -16.22 4.11 -20.05
CA ILE A 84 -15.26 3.62 -19.05
C ILE A 84 -15.65 4.14 -17.67
N GLU A 85 -15.88 5.44 -17.51
CA GLU A 85 -16.30 6.02 -16.22
C GLU A 85 -17.60 5.36 -15.72
N PHE A 86 -18.57 5.15 -16.61
CA PHE A 86 -19.82 4.47 -16.29
C PHE A 86 -19.62 3.01 -15.87
N LEU A 87 -18.81 2.23 -16.61
CA LEU A 87 -18.55 0.82 -16.28
C LEU A 87 -17.80 0.68 -14.96
N TYR A 88 -16.83 1.55 -14.66
CA TYR A 88 -16.17 1.56 -13.34
C TYR A 88 -17.15 1.91 -12.21
N SER A 89 -18.13 2.78 -12.45
CA SER A 89 -19.19 3.05 -11.46
C SER A 89 -20.05 1.81 -11.13
N LEU A 90 -20.12 0.84 -12.06
CA LEU A 90 -20.83 -0.43 -11.90
C LEU A 90 -19.91 -1.60 -11.50
N LEU A 91 -18.60 -1.37 -11.42
CA LEU A 91 -17.61 -2.44 -11.21
C LEU A 91 -17.90 -3.35 -10.00
N PRO A 92 -18.43 -2.88 -8.85
CA PRO A 92 -18.82 -3.76 -7.76
C PRO A 92 -19.88 -4.81 -8.16
N ASP A 93 -20.87 -4.41 -8.97
CA ASP A 93 -21.91 -5.32 -9.45
C ASP A 93 -21.35 -6.24 -10.56
N LEU A 94 -20.49 -5.71 -11.42
CA LEU A 94 -19.80 -6.49 -12.45
C LEU A 94 -18.91 -7.58 -11.83
N CYS A 95 -18.11 -7.26 -10.81
CA CYS A 95 -17.26 -8.22 -10.10
C CYS A 95 -18.04 -9.32 -9.34
N ARG A 96 -19.36 -9.17 -9.15
CA ARG A 96 -20.22 -10.22 -8.57
C ARG A 96 -20.83 -11.13 -9.62
N GLY A 97 -21.21 -10.56 -10.77
CA GLY A 97 -22.04 -11.25 -11.77
C GLY A 97 -21.30 -11.67 -13.04
N ILE A 98 -20.20 -11.03 -13.36
CA ILE A 98 -19.45 -11.25 -14.60
C ILE A 98 -18.20 -12.10 -14.31
N PRO A 99 -17.97 -13.17 -15.10
CA PRO A 99 -16.75 -13.97 -15.04
C PRO A 99 -15.47 -13.14 -15.24
N SER A 100 -14.40 -13.61 -14.60
CA SER A 100 -13.12 -12.91 -14.56
C SER A 100 -12.45 -12.81 -15.94
N ASN A 101 -12.61 -13.83 -16.78
CA ASN A 101 -12.15 -13.86 -18.17
C ASN A 101 -12.81 -12.81 -19.08
N SER A 102 -14.01 -12.34 -18.73
CA SER A 102 -14.71 -11.28 -19.47
C SER A 102 -14.33 -9.88 -18.98
N LEU A 103 -14.01 -9.73 -17.69
CA LEU A 103 -13.60 -8.44 -17.11
C LEU A 103 -12.12 -8.11 -17.34
N GLN A 104 -11.26 -9.11 -17.36
CA GLN A 104 -9.82 -8.92 -17.48
C GLN A 104 -9.42 -8.10 -18.72
N PRO A 105 -9.89 -8.39 -19.95
CA PRO A 105 -9.52 -7.60 -21.13
C PRO A 105 -9.94 -6.13 -21.03
N PHE A 106 -11.09 -5.85 -20.40
CA PHE A 106 -11.57 -4.49 -20.16
C PHE A 106 -10.66 -3.74 -19.18
N MET A 107 -10.28 -4.38 -18.08
CA MET A 107 -9.39 -3.78 -17.08
C MET A 107 -7.99 -3.54 -17.65
N ASP A 108 -7.42 -4.55 -18.32
CA ASP A 108 -6.13 -4.44 -19.00
C ASP A 108 -6.11 -3.27 -19.98
N THR A 109 -7.12 -3.17 -20.84
CA THR A 109 -7.23 -2.11 -21.83
C THR A 109 -7.34 -0.74 -21.17
N THR A 110 -8.22 -0.58 -20.19
CA THR A 110 -8.48 0.72 -19.56
C THR A 110 -7.30 1.21 -18.71
N ILE A 111 -6.65 0.31 -17.97
CA ILE A 111 -5.44 0.63 -17.19
C ILE A 111 -4.30 0.99 -18.14
N HIS A 112 -4.06 0.18 -19.18
CA HIS A 112 -2.99 0.42 -20.14
C HIS A 112 -3.18 1.75 -20.88
N THR A 113 -4.40 2.04 -21.33
CA THR A 113 -4.74 3.32 -21.97
C THR A 113 -4.51 4.49 -21.02
N ALA A 114 -4.97 4.40 -19.76
CA ALA A 114 -4.79 5.48 -18.79
C ALA A 114 -3.31 5.82 -18.53
N ILE A 115 -2.45 4.80 -18.46
CA ILE A 115 -1.00 4.98 -18.27
C ILE A 115 -0.34 5.50 -19.55
N LYS A 116 -0.64 4.89 -20.69
CA LYS A 116 -0.04 5.23 -21.98
C LYS A 116 -0.36 6.67 -22.39
N ASP A 117 -1.59 7.10 -22.19
CA ASP A 117 -2.06 8.43 -22.55
C ASP A 117 -1.77 9.46 -21.44
N ASN A 118 -1.18 9.02 -20.32
CA ASN A 118 -0.92 9.83 -19.12
C ASN A 118 -2.20 10.54 -18.62
N ASP A 119 -3.34 9.87 -18.71
CA ASP A 119 -4.63 10.38 -18.22
C ASP A 119 -4.74 10.16 -16.71
N LEU A 120 -4.23 11.13 -15.97
CA LEU A 120 -4.21 11.11 -14.51
C LEU A 120 -5.62 11.03 -13.90
N LYS A 121 -6.63 11.63 -14.54
CA LYS A 121 -8.01 11.61 -14.02
C LYS A 121 -8.58 10.21 -14.12
N LEU A 122 -8.46 9.60 -15.29
CA LEU A 122 -8.91 8.22 -15.52
C LEU A 122 -8.16 7.26 -14.59
N PHE A 123 -6.83 7.36 -14.53
CA PHE A 123 -6.04 6.45 -13.72
C PHE A 123 -6.36 6.54 -12.23
N LYS A 124 -6.52 7.76 -11.70
CA LYS A 124 -6.94 7.98 -10.31
C LYS A 124 -8.32 7.40 -10.02
N MET A 125 -9.27 7.55 -10.94
CA MET A 125 -10.61 6.97 -10.80
C MET A 125 -10.58 5.45 -10.80
N ILE A 126 -9.76 4.83 -11.66
CA ILE A 126 -9.54 3.37 -11.67
C ILE A 126 -8.99 2.92 -10.32
N LEU A 127 -7.88 3.51 -9.85
CA LEU A 127 -7.25 3.17 -8.57
C LEU A 127 -8.24 3.29 -7.39
N SER A 128 -8.94 4.42 -7.29
CA SER A 128 -9.95 4.65 -6.25
C SER A 128 -11.07 3.61 -6.29
N THR A 129 -11.54 3.24 -7.49
CA THR A 129 -12.59 2.24 -7.65
C THR A 129 -12.11 0.86 -7.21
N ILE A 130 -10.93 0.44 -7.64
CA ILE A 130 -10.36 -0.86 -7.26
C ILE A 130 -10.16 -0.92 -5.74
N LYS A 131 -9.57 0.12 -5.13
CA LYS A 131 -9.40 0.23 -3.67
C LYS A 131 -10.72 0.01 -2.94
N ASN A 132 -11.75 0.76 -3.32
CA ASN A 132 -13.07 0.70 -2.68
C ASN A 132 -13.74 -0.67 -2.82
N ILE A 133 -13.41 -1.42 -3.87
CA ILE A 133 -13.95 -2.77 -4.11
C ILE A 133 -13.22 -3.80 -3.25
N LEU A 134 -11.88 -3.77 -3.26
CA LEU A 134 -11.06 -4.70 -2.46
C LEU A 134 -11.37 -4.57 -0.96
N HIS A 135 -11.66 -3.35 -0.50
CA HIS A 135 -12.05 -3.09 0.90
C HIS A 135 -13.40 -3.72 1.32
N LYS A 136 -14.36 -3.88 0.39
CA LYS A 136 -15.78 -4.16 0.73
C LYS A 136 -16.15 -5.64 0.76
N GLU A 137 -15.21 -6.58 0.60
CA GLU A 137 -15.34 -8.07 0.68
C GLU A 137 -16.52 -8.73 -0.08
N THR A 138 -17.27 -8.00 -0.91
CA THR A 138 -18.55 -8.47 -1.44
C THR A 138 -18.47 -8.93 -2.90
N ILE A 139 -17.28 -9.27 -3.39
CA ILE A 139 -17.06 -9.67 -4.79
C ILE A 139 -16.64 -11.14 -4.90
N HIS A 140 -16.74 -11.70 -6.10
CA HIS A 140 -16.30 -13.06 -6.36
C HIS A 140 -14.77 -13.18 -6.23
N GLU A 141 -14.27 -14.24 -5.57
CA GLU A 141 -12.84 -14.40 -5.28
C GLU A 141 -11.97 -14.33 -6.54
N ALA A 142 -12.39 -14.98 -7.63
CA ALA A 142 -11.66 -14.91 -8.90
C ALA A 142 -11.51 -13.46 -9.42
N ASN A 143 -12.52 -12.61 -9.23
CA ASN A 143 -12.43 -11.19 -9.62
C ASN A 143 -11.57 -10.39 -8.63
N SER A 144 -11.63 -10.71 -7.34
CA SER A 144 -10.74 -10.14 -6.32
C SER A 144 -9.27 -10.41 -6.65
N MET A 145 -8.96 -11.66 -7.02
CA MET A 145 -7.61 -12.06 -7.42
C MET A 145 -7.12 -11.28 -8.64
N ILE A 146 -7.95 -11.08 -9.66
CA ILE A 146 -7.56 -10.29 -10.84
C ILE A 146 -7.32 -8.81 -10.47
N LEU A 147 -8.18 -8.21 -9.64
CA LEU A 147 -7.98 -6.84 -9.18
C LEU A 147 -6.65 -6.68 -8.43
N ARG A 148 -6.34 -7.62 -7.53
CA ARG A 148 -5.05 -7.66 -6.81
C ARG A 148 -3.89 -7.82 -7.79
N GLN A 149 -3.99 -8.74 -8.74
CA GLN A 149 -2.96 -8.95 -9.76
C GLN A 149 -2.68 -7.67 -10.57
N HIS A 150 -3.71 -6.94 -11.01
CA HIS A 150 -3.50 -5.67 -11.70
C HIS A 150 -2.76 -4.64 -10.83
N ILE A 151 -3.06 -4.55 -9.52
CA ILE A 151 -2.30 -3.66 -8.61
C ILE A 151 -0.83 -4.09 -8.53
N GLN A 152 -0.55 -5.39 -8.52
CA GLN A 152 0.81 -5.91 -8.51
C GLN A 152 1.55 -5.63 -9.83
N ASP A 153 0.88 -5.82 -10.97
CA ASP A 153 1.44 -5.59 -12.31
C ASP A 153 1.74 -4.11 -12.59
N LEU A 154 1.07 -3.21 -11.87
CA LEU A 154 1.36 -1.78 -11.88
C LEU A 154 2.68 -1.44 -11.19
N TRP A 155 3.21 -2.32 -10.33
CA TRP A 155 4.46 -2.07 -9.61
C TRP A 155 5.57 -1.67 -10.58
N PRO A 156 6.00 -2.45 -11.58
CA PRO A 156 7.07 -2.03 -12.49
C PRO A 156 6.74 -0.78 -13.33
N GLN A 157 5.47 -0.45 -13.53
CA GLN A 157 5.03 0.61 -14.44
C GLN A 157 5.02 2.01 -13.81
N ILE A 158 4.74 2.12 -12.51
CA ILE A 158 4.62 3.41 -11.82
C ILE A 158 5.94 3.77 -11.14
N GLY A 159 6.54 4.91 -11.51
CA GLY A 159 7.75 5.43 -10.86
C GLY A 159 7.49 6.00 -9.44
N SER A 160 8.50 6.00 -8.57
CA SER A 160 8.43 6.59 -7.21
C SER A 160 8.08 8.08 -7.20
N GLN A 161 8.34 8.79 -8.30
CA GLN A 161 8.10 10.23 -8.46
C GLN A 161 6.82 10.53 -9.26
N HIS A 162 6.06 9.50 -9.61
CA HIS A 162 4.80 9.68 -10.31
C HIS A 162 3.77 10.38 -9.41
N GLU A 163 2.98 11.31 -9.96
CA GLU A 163 2.02 12.12 -9.19
C GLU A 163 1.02 11.26 -8.40
N LEU A 164 0.54 10.19 -9.03
CA LEU A 164 -0.41 9.24 -8.44
C LEU A 164 0.24 8.10 -7.65
N PHE A 165 1.54 8.18 -7.32
CA PHE A 165 2.22 7.11 -6.57
C PHE A 165 1.60 6.90 -5.19
N ASN A 166 1.18 7.95 -4.50
CA ASN A 166 0.51 7.84 -3.19
C ASN A 166 -0.91 7.27 -3.30
N ASP A 167 -1.65 7.61 -4.35
CA ASP A 167 -2.95 7.00 -4.65
C ASP A 167 -2.77 5.50 -4.95
N TYR A 168 -1.70 5.12 -5.67
CA TYR A 168 -1.33 3.73 -5.90
C TYR A 168 -0.96 2.99 -4.62
N LEU A 169 -0.10 3.56 -3.76
CA LEU A 169 0.25 2.96 -2.45
C LEU A 169 -1.00 2.73 -1.58
N SER A 170 -1.95 3.66 -1.63
CA SER A 170 -3.24 3.52 -0.95
C SER A 170 -4.08 2.35 -1.46
N CYS A 171 -3.85 1.90 -2.70
CA CYS A 171 -4.50 0.70 -3.24
C CYS A 171 -3.70 -0.57 -2.94
N VAL A 172 -2.36 -0.49 -2.96
CA VAL A 172 -1.46 -1.58 -2.52
C VAL A 172 -1.75 -1.98 -1.08
N TYR A 173 -2.16 -1.03 -0.23
CA TYR A 173 -2.57 -1.29 1.15
C TYR A 173 -3.72 -2.30 1.28
N GLU A 174 -4.60 -2.41 0.27
CA GLU A 174 -5.72 -3.35 0.29
C GLU A 174 -5.30 -4.78 -0.13
N LEU A 175 -4.02 -5.00 -0.42
CA LEU A 175 -3.47 -6.32 -0.72
C LEU A 175 -3.14 -7.10 0.56
N PRO A 176 -3.11 -8.45 0.50
CA PRO A 176 -2.58 -9.24 1.60
C PRO A 176 -1.14 -8.84 1.95
N THR A 177 -0.82 -8.78 3.24
CA THR A 177 0.53 -8.42 3.73
C THR A 177 1.64 -9.24 3.06
N SER A 178 1.42 -10.54 2.86
CA SER A 178 2.38 -11.42 2.17
C SER A 178 2.70 -10.97 0.74
N SER A 179 1.70 -10.46 0.02
CA SER A 179 1.88 -9.94 -1.35
C SER A 179 2.68 -8.64 -1.32
N ILE A 180 2.46 -7.78 -0.33
CA ILE A 180 3.21 -6.52 -0.17
C ILE A 180 4.67 -6.81 0.20
N GLU A 181 4.92 -7.77 1.09
CA GLU A 181 6.27 -8.23 1.43
C GLU A 181 7.01 -8.78 0.21
N GLU A 182 6.35 -9.60 -0.61
CA GLU A 182 6.93 -10.13 -1.85
C GLU A 182 7.28 -9.02 -2.84
N MET A 183 6.34 -8.09 -3.10
CA MET A 183 6.54 -6.95 -4.01
C MET A 183 7.67 -6.02 -3.57
N SER A 184 7.81 -5.83 -2.25
CA SER A 184 8.81 -4.94 -1.64
C SER A 184 10.09 -5.66 -1.22
N SER A 185 10.25 -6.94 -1.58
CA SER A 185 11.44 -7.72 -1.26
C SER A 185 12.57 -7.37 -2.23
N THR A 186 13.73 -7.06 -1.66
CA THR A 186 14.98 -6.80 -2.41
C THR A 186 15.92 -8.00 -2.44
N SER A 187 15.62 -9.06 -1.68
CA SER A 187 16.53 -10.21 -1.50
C SER A 187 16.77 -11.02 -2.78
N ASN A 188 15.78 -11.04 -3.69
CA ASN A 188 15.80 -11.87 -4.88
C ASN A 188 16.21 -11.10 -6.14
N LEU A 189 16.53 -9.81 -6.01
CA LEU A 189 16.88 -8.97 -7.15
C LEU A 189 18.36 -9.14 -7.50
N TRP A 190 18.62 -9.44 -8.77
CA TRP A 190 19.98 -9.54 -9.30
C TRP A 190 20.71 -8.19 -9.27
N GLU A 191 19.98 -7.09 -9.49
CA GLU A 191 20.50 -5.73 -9.45
C GLU A 191 19.55 -4.79 -8.69
N LEU A 192 20.10 -4.07 -7.73
CA LEU A 192 19.38 -3.04 -6.98
C LEU A 192 19.63 -1.68 -7.62
N THR A 193 18.66 -1.22 -8.41
CA THR A 193 18.70 0.13 -9.00
C THR A 193 18.17 1.17 -8.03
N GLN A 194 18.60 2.43 -8.18
CA GLN A 194 18.13 3.55 -7.34
C GLN A 194 16.60 3.71 -7.38
N THR A 195 15.98 3.50 -8.55
CA THR A 195 14.53 3.63 -8.73
C THR A 195 13.76 2.56 -7.96
N ILE A 196 14.24 1.31 -7.98
CA ILE A 196 13.67 0.22 -7.20
C ILE A 196 13.83 0.52 -5.70
N CYS A 197 15.03 0.93 -5.27
CA CYS A 197 15.30 1.26 -3.87
C CYS A 197 14.34 2.35 -3.36
N GLN A 198 14.20 3.47 -4.09
CA GLN A 198 13.30 4.56 -3.69
C GLN A 198 11.84 4.10 -3.57
N LYS A 199 11.37 3.26 -4.50
CA LYS A 199 9.99 2.75 -4.45
C LYS A 199 9.77 1.82 -3.28
N THR A 200 10.69 0.89 -3.05
CA THR A 200 10.63 -0.03 -1.93
C THR A 200 10.68 0.70 -0.60
N ILE A 201 11.56 1.71 -0.47
CA ILE A 201 11.64 2.56 0.73
C ILE A 201 10.30 3.25 0.97
N LYS A 202 9.75 3.97 -0.04
CA LYS A 202 8.46 4.65 0.10
C LYS A 202 7.32 3.70 0.47
N LEU A 203 7.24 2.52 -0.15
CA LEU A 203 6.22 1.52 0.18
C LEU A 203 6.37 1.00 1.62
N ARG A 204 7.57 0.62 2.05
CA ARG A 204 7.81 0.11 3.41
C ARG A 204 7.57 1.18 4.48
N CYS A 205 7.99 2.42 4.22
CA CYS A 205 7.69 3.58 5.08
C CYS A 205 6.19 3.86 5.15
N PHE A 206 5.46 3.74 4.04
CA PHE A 206 4.01 3.87 3.99
C PHE A 206 3.32 2.79 4.83
N MET A 207 3.72 1.53 4.70
CA MET A 207 3.19 0.42 5.50
C MET A 207 3.46 0.57 6.99
N ALA A 208 4.64 1.09 7.35
CA ALA A 208 5.00 1.38 8.74
C ALA A 208 4.08 2.43 9.38
N LEU A 209 3.43 3.30 8.61
CA LEU A 209 2.56 4.35 9.13
C LEU A 209 1.07 4.05 8.97
N ALA A 210 0.72 2.89 8.41
CA ALA A 210 -0.67 2.55 8.19
C ALA A 210 -1.37 2.20 9.52
N PRO A 211 -2.67 2.56 9.68
CA PRO A 211 -3.36 2.53 10.98
C PRO A 211 -3.52 1.12 11.56
N ASP A 212 -3.68 0.10 10.72
CA ASP A 212 -3.93 -1.29 11.15
C ASP A 212 -2.68 -2.17 11.13
N THR A 213 -1.48 -1.58 11.02
CA THR A 213 -0.22 -2.33 11.03
C THR A 213 0.13 -2.79 12.44
N SER A 214 0.16 -4.10 12.69
CA SER A 214 0.48 -4.67 14.02
C SER A 214 1.92 -4.42 14.46
N ASP A 215 2.86 -4.52 13.52
CA ASP A 215 4.29 -4.33 13.75
C ASP A 215 4.88 -3.28 12.81
N PRO A 216 4.61 -1.98 13.03
CA PRO A 216 5.06 -0.87 12.19
C PRO A 216 6.57 -0.88 11.90
N ILE A 217 7.36 -1.16 12.93
CA ILE A 217 8.81 -0.95 12.90
C ILE A 217 9.52 -2.08 12.13
N THR A 218 8.94 -3.29 12.06
CA THR A 218 9.57 -4.41 11.33
C THR A 218 9.60 -4.16 9.83
N TRP A 219 8.67 -3.37 9.28
CA TRP A 219 8.70 -2.91 7.89
C TRP A 219 9.99 -2.15 7.54
N LEU A 220 10.57 -1.44 8.51
CA LEU A 220 11.78 -0.64 8.34
C LEU A 220 13.05 -1.50 8.21
N ASN A 221 13.02 -2.78 8.57
CA ASN A 221 14.17 -3.66 8.42
C ASN A 221 14.65 -3.73 6.97
N GLY A 222 13.71 -3.87 6.01
CA GLY A 222 14.07 -3.89 4.58
C GLY A 222 14.61 -2.54 4.08
N VAL A 223 14.20 -1.42 4.70
CA VAL A 223 14.76 -0.08 4.40
C VAL A 223 16.20 0.01 4.88
N ILE A 224 16.49 -0.53 6.06
CA ILE A 224 17.82 -0.61 6.64
C ILE A 224 18.74 -1.54 5.81
N ASP A 225 18.22 -2.68 5.36
CA ASP A 225 18.97 -3.61 4.49
C ASP A 225 19.40 -2.93 3.19
N ILE A 226 18.51 -2.12 2.57
CA ILE A 226 18.85 -1.31 1.39
C ILE A 226 19.98 -0.33 1.70
N GLY A 227 19.91 0.42 2.80
CA GLY A 227 20.98 1.36 3.18
C GLY A 227 22.31 0.67 3.48
N THR A 228 22.27 -0.53 4.07
CA THR A 228 23.46 -1.35 4.39
C THR A 228 24.15 -1.86 3.12
N SER A 229 23.38 -2.16 2.07
CA SER A 229 23.91 -2.62 0.77
C SER A 229 24.65 -1.55 -0.05
N ASN A 230 24.60 -0.28 0.35
CA ASN A 230 25.11 0.87 -0.41
C ASN A 230 24.52 1.03 -1.83
N ALA A 231 23.34 0.46 -2.10
CA ALA A 231 22.66 0.58 -3.39
C ALA A 231 22.10 2.00 -3.66
N ILE A 232 21.94 2.80 -2.62
CA ILE A 232 21.48 4.19 -2.67
C ILE A 232 22.28 5.02 -1.66
N ASP A 233 22.28 6.34 -1.82
CA ASP A 233 22.82 7.25 -0.83
C ASP A 233 22.16 7.01 0.54
N GLN A 234 22.99 6.68 1.53
CA GLN A 234 22.57 6.42 2.90
C GLN A 234 21.89 7.65 3.53
N SER A 235 22.21 8.87 3.08
CA SER A 235 21.59 10.10 3.59
C SER A 235 20.07 10.10 3.36
N VAL A 236 19.63 9.66 2.17
CA VAL A 236 18.21 9.54 1.80
C VAL A 236 17.50 8.52 2.68
N VAL A 237 18.16 7.39 2.97
CA VAL A 237 17.59 6.35 3.83
C VAL A 237 17.45 6.85 5.27
N ILE A 238 18.45 7.58 5.76
CA ILE A 238 18.43 8.18 7.10
C ILE A 238 17.31 9.21 7.23
N GLU A 239 17.13 10.08 6.23
CA GLU A 239 16.07 11.11 6.23
C GLU A 239 14.66 10.49 6.31
N GLU A 240 14.41 9.47 5.50
CA GLU A 240 13.15 8.73 5.51
C GLU A 240 12.92 8.03 6.85
N LEU A 241 13.90 7.29 7.36
CA LEU A 241 13.80 6.60 8.66
C LEU A 241 13.57 7.58 9.81
N THR A 242 14.28 8.72 9.83
CA THR A 242 14.12 9.78 10.82
C THR A 242 12.69 10.31 10.82
N THR A 243 12.12 10.53 9.63
CA THR A 243 10.71 10.95 9.49
C THR A 243 9.76 9.92 10.08
N ILE A 244 9.99 8.63 9.87
CA ILE A 244 9.15 7.57 10.43
C ILE A 244 9.33 7.44 11.96
N PHE A 245 10.56 7.49 12.47
CA PHE A 245 10.83 7.41 13.90
C PHE A 245 10.13 8.50 14.69
N SER A 246 10.05 9.72 14.14
CA SER A 246 9.30 10.83 14.76
C SER A 246 7.81 10.49 15.01
N ARG A 247 7.22 9.66 14.15
CA ARG A 247 5.80 9.26 14.22
C ARG A 247 5.58 7.99 15.03
N LEU A 248 6.60 7.14 15.19
CA LEU A 248 6.52 5.85 15.89
C LEU A 248 7.10 5.88 17.31
N HIS A 249 7.48 7.05 17.85
CA HIS A 249 8.23 7.14 19.10
C HIS A 249 7.54 6.51 20.32
N ASP A 250 6.21 6.52 20.37
CA ASP A 250 5.42 5.95 21.47
C ASP A 250 4.98 4.50 21.21
N HIS A 251 5.41 3.87 20.11
CA HIS A 251 4.91 2.54 19.75
C HIS A 251 5.50 1.46 20.69
N PRO A 252 4.69 0.53 21.24
CA PRO A 252 5.15 -0.44 22.25
C PRO A 252 6.25 -1.40 21.74
N SER A 253 6.31 -1.67 20.42
CA SER A 253 7.32 -2.56 19.83
C SER A 253 8.71 -1.92 19.63
N VAL A 254 8.86 -0.63 19.93
CA VAL A 254 10.11 0.12 19.76
C VAL A 254 11.28 -0.52 20.51
N TRP A 255 11.08 -0.84 21.80
CA TRP A 255 12.15 -1.35 22.65
C TRP A 255 12.66 -2.72 22.17
N ASP A 256 11.74 -3.64 21.92
CA ASP A 256 12.08 -4.98 21.42
C ASP A 256 12.77 -4.90 20.06
N TRP A 257 12.37 -3.96 19.22
CA TRP A 257 13.04 -3.71 17.95
C TRP A 257 14.44 -3.13 18.11
N LEU A 258 14.66 -2.17 19.02
CA LEU A 258 15.99 -1.64 19.32
C LEU A 258 16.96 -2.72 19.79
N LEU A 259 16.49 -3.65 20.65
CA LEU A 259 17.29 -4.79 21.08
C LEU A 259 17.64 -5.72 19.90
N LYS A 260 16.69 -5.98 19.00
CA LYS A 260 16.95 -6.76 17.77
C LYS A 260 17.97 -6.07 16.86
N LEU A 261 17.84 -4.75 16.66
CA LEU A 261 18.79 -3.96 15.86
C LEU A 261 20.19 -4.01 16.47
N LEU A 262 20.31 -3.88 17.79
CA LEU A 262 21.60 -3.96 18.48
C LEU A 262 22.21 -5.37 18.38
N GLY A 263 21.40 -6.42 18.45
CA GLY A 263 21.82 -7.79 18.15
C GLY A 263 22.28 -7.99 16.69
N GLN A 264 21.64 -7.33 15.72
CA GLN A 264 22.10 -7.31 14.33
C GLN A 264 23.45 -6.62 14.17
N ILE A 265 23.65 -5.47 14.83
CA ILE A 265 24.95 -4.77 14.86
C ILE A 265 26.03 -5.70 15.43
N TYR A 266 25.75 -6.36 16.56
CA TYR A 266 26.68 -7.33 17.17
C TYR A 266 27.09 -8.43 16.17
N ASN A 267 26.12 -9.03 15.48
CA ASN A 267 26.37 -10.07 14.48
C ASN A 267 27.22 -9.57 13.30
N ILE A 268 27.04 -8.32 12.88
CA ILE A 268 27.78 -7.70 11.77
C ILE A 268 29.23 -7.39 12.16
N VAL A 269 29.45 -6.94 13.41
CA VAL A 269 30.79 -6.79 13.98
C VAL A 269 31.53 -8.13 13.98
N GLU A 270 30.92 -9.20 14.49
CA GLU A 270 31.56 -10.52 14.53
C GLU A 270 31.87 -11.06 13.13
N LYS A 271 30.97 -10.83 12.17
CA LYS A 271 31.13 -11.30 10.78
C LYS A 271 31.97 -10.37 9.90
N LYS A 272 32.40 -9.20 10.41
CA LYS A 272 33.13 -8.16 9.66
C LYS A 272 32.45 -7.78 8.33
N GLN A 273 31.13 -7.60 8.38
CA GLN A 273 30.33 -7.24 7.20
C GLN A 273 30.32 -5.72 6.96
N VAL A 274 30.05 -5.34 5.72
CA VAL A 274 29.94 -3.93 5.30
C VAL A 274 28.67 -3.30 5.91
N GLY A 275 28.70 -1.98 6.16
CA GLY A 275 27.54 -1.23 6.63
C GLY A 275 27.43 -1.04 8.14
N LEU A 276 28.45 -1.49 8.90
CA LEU A 276 28.49 -1.34 10.37
C LEU A 276 28.26 0.12 10.83
N ASN A 277 28.98 1.08 10.24
CA ASN A 277 28.84 2.51 10.61
C ASN A 277 27.45 3.07 10.29
N PHE A 278 26.79 2.58 9.23
CA PHE A 278 25.43 2.96 8.87
C PHE A 278 24.43 2.46 9.91
N LEU A 279 24.49 1.18 10.27
CA LEU A 279 23.60 0.60 11.28
C LEU A 279 23.76 1.23 12.65
N VAL A 280 25.01 1.51 13.05
CA VAL A 280 25.28 2.24 14.29
C VAL A 280 24.66 3.63 14.25
N ASN A 281 24.75 4.34 13.11
CA ASN A 281 24.11 5.65 12.96
C ASN A 281 22.57 5.55 13.09
N ILE A 282 21.95 4.57 12.43
CA ILE A 282 20.50 4.31 12.56
C ILE A 282 20.11 4.00 14.01
N PHE A 283 20.88 3.17 14.71
CA PHE A 283 20.63 2.85 16.11
C PHE A 283 20.69 4.09 17.01
N ILE A 284 21.70 4.95 16.81
CA ILE A 284 21.85 6.20 17.57
C ILE A 284 20.68 7.15 17.31
N ILE A 285 20.30 7.33 16.04
CA ILE A 285 19.18 8.19 15.63
C ILE A 285 17.85 7.65 16.19
N ALA A 286 17.62 6.34 16.09
CA ALA A 286 16.43 5.69 16.63
C ALA A 286 16.33 5.90 18.15
N VAL A 287 17.42 5.72 18.88
CA VAL A 287 17.49 5.97 20.33
C VAL A 287 17.15 7.42 20.68
N ASP A 288 17.66 8.40 19.91
CA ASP A 288 17.38 9.82 20.15
C ASP A 288 15.90 10.17 19.92
N TRP A 289 15.28 9.63 18.87
CA TRP A 289 13.85 9.81 18.60
C TRP A 289 12.95 9.12 19.63
N PHE A 290 13.22 7.84 19.89
CA PHE A 290 12.39 7.01 20.75
C PHE A 290 12.50 7.36 22.23
N SER A 291 13.62 7.94 22.65
CA SER A 291 13.76 8.51 24.00
C SER A 291 13.04 9.86 24.18
N GLY A 292 12.53 10.46 23.10
CA GLY A 292 11.94 11.79 23.09
C GLY A 292 12.93 12.96 23.10
N TYR A 293 14.24 12.70 23.19
CA TYR A 293 15.27 13.75 23.21
C TYR A 293 15.42 14.50 21.89
N ALA A 294 15.05 13.86 20.77
CA ALA A 294 15.00 14.51 19.46
C ALA A 294 14.05 15.73 19.44
N PHE A 295 12.90 15.66 20.15
CA PHE A 295 11.93 16.76 20.21
C PHE A 295 12.43 18.01 20.93
N LEU A 296 13.56 17.92 21.65
CA LEU A 296 14.19 19.07 22.29
C LEU A 296 14.83 20.05 21.29
N GLY A 297 14.79 19.74 19.98
CA GLY A 297 15.06 20.69 18.91
C GLY A 297 16.50 21.19 18.81
N LEU A 298 17.43 20.53 19.49
CA LEU A 298 18.87 20.82 19.36
C LEU A 298 19.37 20.25 18.02
N ASN A 299 20.17 21.05 17.30
CA ASN A 299 20.81 20.73 16.00
C ASN A 299 21.16 19.23 15.84
N GLU A 300 21.01 18.68 14.63
CA GLU A 300 21.34 17.27 14.30
C GLU A 300 22.77 16.86 14.73
N ASN A 301 23.69 17.83 14.75
CA ASN A 301 25.06 17.64 15.24
C ASN A 301 25.14 17.22 16.72
N PHE A 302 24.08 17.40 17.51
CA PHE A 302 24.02 17.04 18.93
C PHE A 302 23.45 15.65 19.20
N VAL A 303 22.94 14.93 18.20
CA VAL A 303 22.39 13.56 18.38
C VAL A 303 23.43 12.67 19.10
N PHE A 304 24.69 12.72 18.65
CA PHE A 304 25.80 11.96 19.26
C PHE A 304 26.13 12.39 20.70
N LEU A 305 25.89 13.66 21.04
CA LEU A 305 26.14 14.17 22.39
C LEU A 305 25.00 13.81 23.36
N ARG A 306 23.76 13.67 22.85
CA ARG A 306 22.58 13.28 23.62
C ARG A 306 22.42 11.78 23.81
N PHE A 307 23.04 10.98 22.94
CA PHE A 307 22.87 9.53 22.94
C PHE A 307 23.04 8.89 24.34
N PRO A 308 24.08 9.20 25.15
CA PRO A 308 24.23 8.60 26.47
C PRO A 308 23.04 8.85 27.41
N GLN A 309 22.46 10.05 27.38
CA GLN A 309 21.27 10.39 28.18
C GLN A 309 20.03 9.71 27.62
N ALA A 310 19.86 9.73 26.28
CA ALA A 310 18.74 9.13 25.57
C ALA A 310 18.61 7.62 25.84
N ILE A 311 19.72 6.88 25.66
CA ILE A 311 19.70 5.43 25.91
C ILE A 311 19.50 5.09 27.39
N THR A 312 20.08 5.89 28.29
CA THR A 312 19.89 5.71 29.73
C THR A 312 18.41 5.91 30.11
N HIS A 313 17.73 6.88 29.51
CA HIS A 313 16.31 7.10 29.72
C HIS A 313 15.48 5.90 29.23
N LEU A 314 15.70 5.44 27.99
CA LEU A 314 15.01 4.27 27.44
C LEU A 314 15.20 3.01 28.29
N VAL A 315 16.43 2.75 28.71
CA VAL A 315 16.77 1.60 29.57
C VAL A 315 16.04 1.67 30.91
N LYS A 316 15.92 2.85 31.51
CA LYS A 316 15.15 3.05 32.75
C LYS A 316 13.67 2.76 32.55
N CYS A 317 13.12 3.09 31.39
CA CYS A 317 11.71 2.88 31.07
C CYS A 317 11.38 1.43 30.71
N HIS A 318 12.30 0.68 30.09
CA HIS A 318 11.99 -0.61 29.47
C HIS A 318 12.79 -1.83 29.99
N GLY A 319 13.92 -1.64 30.67
CA GLY A 319 14.31 -2.57 31.74
C GLY A 319 15.66 -3.28 31.71
N ASP A 320 16.22 -3.81 30.62
CA ASP A 320 17.47 -4.61 30.76
C ASP A 320 18.75 -3.76 30.73
N SER A 321 19.03 -3.13 31.87
CA SER A 321 20.21 -2.30 32.07
C SER A 321 21.52 -3.07 31.96
N LYS A 322 21.53 -4.36 32.33
CA LYS A 322 22.74 -5.17 32.33
C LYS A 322 23.11 -5.57 30.90
N LEU A 323 22.16 -6.13 30.15
CA LEU A 323 22.35 -6.51 28.76
C LEU A 323 22.76 -5.31 27.90
N MET A 324 22.04 -4.19 28.04
CA MET A 324 22.36 -2.97 27.28
C MET A 324 23.75 -2.45 27.59
N ALA A 325 24.15 -2.41 28.87
CA ALA A 325 25.49 -1.97 29.25
C ALA A 325 26.60 -2.91 28.74
N GLU A 326 26.37 -4.23 28.74
CA GLU A 326 27.30 -5.21 28.18
C GLU A 326 27.49 -5.02 26.68
N TRP A 327 26.40 -4.86 25.93
CA TRP A 327 26.44 -4.64 24.48
C TRP A 327 27.10 -3.30 24.11
N LEU A 328 26.84 -2.23 24.85
CA LEU A 328 27.50 -0.94 24.62
C LEU A 328 29.00 -0.98 24.95
N LYS A 329 29.42 -1.71 25.98
CA LYS A 329 30.85 -1.94 26.26
C LYS A 329 31.52 -2.70 25.13
N PHE A 330 30.89 -3.77 24.65
CA PHE A 330 31.39 -4.53 23.51
C PHE A 330 31.60 -3.63 22.29
N LEU A 331 30.64 -2.76 21.97
CA LEU A 331 30.77 -1.81 20.86
C LEU A 331 31.85 -0.74 21.11
N ALA A 332 32.06 -0.32 22.36
CA ALA A 332 33.12 0.62 22.71
C ALA A 332 34.54 0.05 22.51
N ASP A 333 34.68 -1.27 22.49
CA ASP A 333 35.98 -1.93 22.29
C ASP A 333 36.28 -2.24 20.81
N GLN A 334 35.37 -1.91 19.88
CA GLN A 334 35.55 -2.20 18.45
C GLN A 334 36.37 -1.14 17.72
N HIS A 335 37.41 -1.59 17.00
CA HIS A 335 38.29 -0.71 16.23
C HIS A 335 37.78 -0.39 14.82
N ASP A 336 36.83 -1.19 14.29
CA ASP A 336 36.28 -1.02 12.93
C ASP A 336 35.22 0.10 12.85
N LEU A 337 34.83 0.65 14.01
CA LEU A 337 33.89 1.76 14.12
C LEU A 337 34.56 3.10 13.87
N ASP A 338 33.79 4.06 13.37
CA ASP A 338 34.21 5.47 13.38
C ASP A 338 34.61 5.89 14.81
N SER A 339 35.78 6.52 14.91
CA SER A 339 36.38 7.07 16.15
C SER A 339 35.42 7.85 17.06
N ARG A 340 34.33 8.39 16.50
CA ARG A 340 33.31 9.15 17.24
C ARG A 340 32.41 8.26 18.12
N TYR A 341 32.20 6.99 17.76
CA TYR A 341 31.24 6.12 18.47
C TYR A 341 31.76 5.50 19.77
N PRO A 342 32.99 4.95 19.84
CA PRO A 342 33.47 4.27 21.04
C PRO A 342 33.43 5.09 22.35
N PRO A 343 33.85 6.38 22.37
CA PRO A 343 33.78 7.18 23.59
C PRO A 343 32.35 7.37 24.10
N MET A 344 31.40 7.52 23.18
CA MET A 344 29.98 7.71 23.46
C MET A 344 29.35 6.44 24.02
N PHE A 345 29.65 5.27 23.44
CA PHE A 345 29.20 3.99 23.98
C PHE A 345 29.78 3.69 25.37
N SER A 346 31.06 4.01 25.60
CA SER A 346 31.70 3.88 26.91
C SER A 346 31.01 4.76 27.97
N LEU A 347 30.68 6.01 27.61
CA LEU A 347 29.97 6.94 28.48
C LEU A 347 28.55 6.46 28.79
N ALA A 348 27.81 6.00 27.78
CA ALA A 348 26.47 5.46 27.92
C ALA A 348 26.43 4.22 28.84
N ALA A 349 27.35 3.27 28.63
CA ALA A 349 27.45 2.07 29.45
C ALA A 349 27.74 2.40 30.92
N LYS A 350 28.63 3.37 31.19
CA LYS A 350 28.91 3.85 32.55
C LYS A 350 27.69 4.50 33.19
N ALA A 351 26.95 5.31 32.43
CA ALA A 351 25.74 5.99 32.91
C ALA A 351 24.61 5.00 33.24
N ILE A 352 24.43 3.95 32.43
CA ILE A 352 23.45 2.90 32.72
C ILE A 352 23.83 2.15 33.99
N LEU A 353 25.09 1.74 34.13
CA LEU A 353 25.57 0.98 35.30
C LEU A 353 25.57 1.81 36.59
N SER A 354 25.84 3.11 36.53
CA SER A 354 25.80 3.95 37.73
C SER A 354 24.37 4.14 38.27
N ASN A 355 23.36 4.08 37.41
CA ASN A 355 21.96 4.12 37.80
C ASN A 355 21.44 2.80 38.40
N LEU A 356 22.20 1.71 38.34
CA LEU A 356 21.88 0.44 39.02
C LEU A 356 22.32 0.41 40.49
N VAL A 357 23.16 1.37 40.91
CA VAL A 357 23.79 1.40 42.24
C VAL A 357 23.06 2.35 43.21
N CYS A 358 22.04 3.07 42.74
CA CYS A 358 21.06 3.80 43.54
C CYS A 358 19.75 3.03 43.58
#